data_AF-A0A9D6FWM7-F1
#
_entry.id   AF-A0A9D6FWM7-F1
#
_cell.length_a   1.000
_cell.length_b   1.000
_cell.length_c   1.000
_cell.angle_alpha   90.00
_cell.angle_beta   90.00
_cell.angle_gamma   90.00
#
_symmetry.space_group_name_H-M   'P 1'
#
loop_
_entity.id
_entity.type
_entity.pdbx_description
1 polymer ?
#
loop_
_entity_poly.entity_id
_entity_poly.type
_entity_poly.pdbx_seq_one_letter_code
_entity_poly.pdbx_strand_id
1 'polypeptide(L)'
;MRTVMAIVLAAAVPLAFAACKSGGDQPKKCESCEKAKSANGWCADCKVGFRDGEKMKCPSCHAAATGKGGWCDGCGKGYKGGKETKCKGCAEAAATGGTCPT
;
A
#
# COMPACT_ATOMS: atom_id res chain seq x y z
N MET A 1 -52.37 13.65 6.54
CA MET A 1 -51.09 12.92 6.55
C MET A 1 -50.07 13.74 5.77
N ARG A 2 -49.01 14.18 6.49
CA ARG A 2 -47.71 14.67 6.01
C ARG A 2 -47.65 15.84 5.02
N THR A 3 -47.61 17.03 5.62
CA THR A 3 -46.81 18.21 5.26
C THR A 3 -45.45 17.90 4.63
N VAL A 4 -45.16 18.52 3.48
CA VAL A 4 -43.97 19.36 3.15
C VAL A 4 -44.16 19.87 1.70
N MET A 5 -44.54 21.12 1.45
CA MET A 5 -43.75 22.36 1.52
C MET A 5 -42.38 22.25 0.84
N ALA A 6 -42.35 22.77 -0.39
CA ALA A 6 -41.32 23.59 -1.04
C ALA A 6 -39.85 23.47 -0.59
N ILE A 7 -38.93 23.40 -1.56
CA ILE A 7 -38.07 24.53 -1.98
C ILE A 7 -37.15 24.04 -3.10
N VAL A 8 -37.24 24.74 -4.22
CA VAL A 8 -36.34 24.75 -5.37
C VAL A 8 -35.01 25.32 -4.91
N LEU A 9 -33.85 24.72 -5.23
CA LEU A 9 -32.59 25.45 -5.36
C LEU A 9 -31.59 24.67 -6.21
N ALA A 10 -31.31 25.26 -7.36
CA ALA A 10 -30.25 24.88 -8.27
C ALA A 10 -28.88 24.90 -7.56
N ALA A 11 -28.07 23.87 -7.82
CA ALA A 11 -26.62 24.03 -7.84
C ALA A 11 -26.06 22.95 -8.76
N ALA A 12 -25.59 23.39 -9.93
CA ALA A 12 -24.66 22.65 -10.73
C ALA A 12 -23.50 22.19 -9.82
N VAL A 13 -23.39 20.88 -9.61
CA VAL A 13 -22.18 20.32 -9.02
C VAL A 13 -21.33 19.88 -10.21
N PRO A 14 -20.35 20.69 -10.63
CA PRO A 14 -19.55 20.38 -11.80
C PRO A 14 -18.82 19.06 -11.57
N LEU A 15 -18.72 18.30 -12.66
CA LEU A 15 -17.80 17.18 -12.85
C LEU A 15 -16.38 17.64 -12.52
N ALA A 16 -15.99 17.58 -11.25
CA ALA A 16 -14.61 17.70 -10.84
C ALA A 16 -13.92 16.35 -11.13
N PHE A 17 -13.69 16.09 -12.41
CA PHE A 17 -12.50 15.34 -12.81
C PHE A 17 -11.34 16.06 -12.15
N ALA A 18 -10.77 15.46 -11.10
CA ALA A 18 -9.57 15.94 -10.46
C ALA A 18 -8.48 15.97 -11.53
N ALA A 19 -8.31 17.12 -12.15
CA ALA A 19 -7.24 17.41 -13.09
C ALA A 19 -5.93 17.23 -12.34
N CYS A 20 -5.25 16.11 -12.57
CA CYS A 20 -3.87 15.92 -12.18
C CYS A 20 -3.02 17.02 -12.84
N LYS A 21 -2.75 18.07 -12.09
CA LYS A 21 -1.78 19.11 -12.41
C LYS A 21 -0.38 18.50 -12.25
N SER A 22 0.10 17.82 -13.28
CA SER A 22 1.47 17.33 -13.37
C SER A 22 2.43 18.51 -13.42
N GLY A 23 3.13 18.75 -12.31
CA GLY A 23 4.21 19.73 -12.23
C GLY A 23 5.34 19.19 -11.35
N GLY A 24 6.55 19.19 -11.90
CA GLY A 24 7.79 19.20 -11.11
C GLY A 24 8.61 17.92 -11.15
N ASP A 25 9.61 17.93 -12.02
CA ASP A 25 10.87 17.18 -12.04
C ASP A 25 11.34 16.58 -10.70
N GLN A 26 11.48 15.24 -10.68
CA GLN A 26 12.51 14.49 -9.94
C GLN A 26 12.51 13.05 -10.51
N PRO A 27 13.60 12.26 -10.39
CA PRO A 27 14.00 11.24 -11.37
C PRO A 27 12.84 10.32 -11.74
N LYS A 28 12.29 10.56 -12.95
CA LYS A 28 11.11 9.90 -13.55
C LYS A 28 10.19 9.25 -12.51
N LYS A 29 9.47 10.09 -11.76
CA LYS A 29 8.31 9.71 -10.94
C LYS A 29 7.32 8.97 -11.84
N CYS A 30 7.34 7.65 -11.81
CA CYS A 30 6.30 6.89 -12.48
C CYS A 30 5.00 7.11 -11.71
N GLU A 31 3.88 7.40 -12.38
CA GLU A 31 2.60 7.65 -11.69
C GLU A 31 2.24 6.49 -10.76
N SER A 32 2.52 5.26 -11.21
CA SER A 32 2.39 4.04 -10.42
C SER A 32 3.26 4.03 -9.15
N CYS A 33 4.43 4.67 -9.17
CA CYS A 33 5.33 4.80 -8.02
C CYS A 33 4.74 5.74 -6.98
N GLU A 34 4.19 6.87 -7.42
CA GLU A 34 3.56 7.86 -6.54
C GLU A 34 2.27 7.30 -5.92
N LYS A 35 1.47 6.59 -6.71
CA LYS A 35 0.30 5.83 -6.24
C LYS A 35 0.69 4.77 -5.22
N ALA A 36 1.71 3.95 -5.55
CA ALA A 36 2.23 2.93 -4.65
C ALA A 36 2.77 3.56 -3.35
N LYS A 37 3.51 4.66 -3.42
CA LYS A 37 4.03 5.37 -2.24
C LYS A 37 2.92 5.90 -1.35
N SER A 38 1.87 6.48 -1.94
CA SER A 38 0.71 6.99 -1.21
C SER A 38 -0.13 5.88 -0.57
N ALA A 39 -0.18 4.70 -1.19
CA ALA A 39 -0.94 3.55 -0.72
C ALA A 39 -0.11 2.50 0.04
N ASN A 40 1.19 2.74 0.28
CA ASN A 40 2.14 1.72 0.75
C ASN A 40 2.11 0.42 -0.08
N GLY A 41 1.88 0.56 -1.37
CA GLY A 41 1.74 -0.52 -2.35
C GLY A 41 3.02 -0.85 -3.10
N TRP A 42 2.86 -1.76 -4.06
CA TRP A 42 3.91 -2.17 -4.99
C TRP A 42 3.74 -1.47 -6.35
N CYS A 43 4.81 -0.89 -6.86
CA CYS A 43 4.90 -0.40 -8.21
C CYS A 43 5.48 -1.48 -9.13
N ALA A 44 4.66 -1.96 -10.06
CA ALA A 44 5.07 -2.96 -11.05
C ALA A 44 6.06 -2.41 -12.09
N ASP A 45 5.88 -1.15 -12.51
CA ASP A 45 6.72 -0.51 -13.53
C ASP A 45 8.18 -0.41 -13.11
N CYS A 46 8.43 0.03 -11.87
CA CYS A 46 9.77 0.17 -11.32
C CYS A 46 10.18 -1.00 -10.42
N LYS A 47 9.35 -2.06 -10.35
CA LYS A 47 9.55 -3.25 -9.49
C LYS A 47 10.00 -2.87 -8.08
N VAL A 48 9.23 -1.99 -7.45
CA VAL A 48 9.56 -1.42 -6.14
C VAL A 48 8.31 -1.26 -5.30
N GLY A 49 8.37 -1.70 -4.06
CA GLY A 49 7.36 -1.47 -3.03
C GLY A 49 7.70 -0.29 -2.15
N PHE A 50 6.67 0.33 -1.60
CA PHE A 50 6.80 1.39 -0.61
C PHE A 50 6.07 0.99 0.65
N ARG A 51 6.67 1.28 1.80
CA ARG A 51 6.03 1.04 3.09
C ARG A 51 6.55 2.00 4.12
N ASP A 52 5.67 2.77 4.75
CA ASP A 52 6.02 3.77 5.78
C ASP A 52 7.12 4.74 5.31
N GLY A 53 7.16 5.03 4.00
CA GLY A 53 8.19 5.85 3.36
C GLY A 53 9.49 5.10 2.99
N GLU A 54 9.66 3.84 3.38
CA GLU A 54 10.80 3.00 3.01
C GLU A 54 10.61 2.31 1.66
N LYS A 55 11.70 2.19 0.90
CA LYS A 55 11.75 1.57 -0.43
C LYS A 55 12.13 0.10 -0.34
N MET A 56 11.21 -0.77 -0.74
CA MET A 56 11.37 -2.23 -0.75
C MET A 56 11.63 -2.72 -2.17
N LYS A 57 12.81 -3.29 -2.45
CA LYS A 57 13.15 -3.79 -3.81
C LYS A 57 12.66 -5.21 -4.09
N CYS A 58 12.23 -5.94 -3.05
CA CYS A 58 11.77 -7.31 -3.18
C CYS A 58 10.24 -7.38 -3.03
N PRO A 59 9.52 -7.95 -4.02
CA PRO A 59 8.06 -8.03 -3.97
C PRO A 59 7.59 -8.96 -2.86
N SER A 60 8.28 -10.08 -2.62
CA SER A 60 7.94 -11.00 -1.53
C SER A 60 8.17 -10.35 -0.17
N CYS A 61 9.25 -9.60 0.01
CA CYS A 61 9.47 -8.85 1.25
C CYS A 61 8.42 -7.74 1.43
N HIS A 62 8.06 -7.02 0.37
CA HIS A 62 7.02 -5.98 0.45
C HIS A 62 5.66 -6.58 0.78
N ALA A 63 5.27 -7.68 0.14
CA ALA A 63 4.02 -8.40 0.43
C ALA A 63 4.00 -8.94 1.86
N ALA A 64 5.10 -9.55 2.33
CA ALA A 64 5.21 -10.04 3.70
C ALA A 64 5.19 -8.90 4.73
N ALA A 65 5.77 -7.75 4.39
CA ALA A 65 5.84 -6.57 5.24
C ALA A 65 4.49 -5.84 5.34
N THR A 66 3.73 -5.76 4.25
CA THR A 66 2.42 -5.08 4.19
C THR A 66 1.26 -6.01 4.54
N GLY A 67 1.44 -7.32 4.40
CA GLY A 67 0.47 -8.35 4.76
C GLY A 67 0.60 -8.85 6.20
N LYS A 68 0.13 -10.08 6.45
CA LYS A 68 0.17 -10.70 7.79
C LYS A 68 1.58 -11.12 8.23
N GLY A 69 2.50 -11.29 7.28
CA GLY A 69 3.86 -11.76 7.50
C GLY A 69 4.29 -12.70 6.40
N GLY A 70 5.51 -13.22 6.49
CA GLY A 70 6.05 -14.20 5.55
C GLY A 70 7.56 -14.19 5.47
N TRP A 71 8.12 -15.29 4.96
CA TRP A 71 9.54 -15.44 4.73
C TRP A 71 9.87 -15.25 3.25
N CYS A 72 10.98 -14.57 2.98
CA CYS A 72 11.54 -14.45 1.63
C CYS A 72 12.87 -15.21 1.57
N ASP A 73 12.88 -16.38 0.92
CA ASP A 73 14.10 -17.19 0.78
C ASP A 73 15.17 -16.50 -0.06
N GLY A 74 14.79 -15.68 -1.05
CA GLY A 74 15.74 -14.95 -1.88
C GLY A 74 16.49 -13.83 -1.14
N CYS A 75 15.90 -13.26 -0.09
CA CYS A 75 16.52 -12.21 0.71
C CYS A 75 16.95 -12.66 2.11
N GLY A 76 16.59 -13.88 2.52
CA GLY A 76 16.82 -14.37 3.89
C GLY A 76 16.16 -13.51 4.97
N LYS A 77 15.04 -12.86 4.63
CA LYS A 77 14.32 -11.92 5.51
C LYS A 77 12.92 -12.42 5.78
N GLY A 78 12.52 -12.39 7.04
CA GLY A 78 11.16 -12.68 7.49
C GLY A 78 10.43 -11.42 7.92
N TYR A 79 9.10 -11.45 7.89
CA TYR A 79 8.26 -10.41 8.45
C TYR A 79 7.18 -11.00 9.36
N LYS A 80 6.98 -10.42 10.54
CA LYS A 80 5.91 -10.75 11.49
C LYS A 80 5.19 -9.49 11.93
N GLY A 81 3.87 -9.40 11.68
CA GLY A 81 3.09 -8.20 11.99
C GLY A 81 3.68 -6.95 11.33
N GLY A 82 4.20 -7.10 10.11
CA GLY A 82 4.89 -6.03 9.40
C GLY A 82 6.20 -5.57 10.08
N LYS A 83 6.93 -6.41 10.80
CA LYS A 83 8.29 -6.07 11.26
C LYS A 83 9.27 -7.13 10.77
N GLU A 84 10.44 -6.70 10.34
CA GLU A 84 11.48 -7.64 9.92
C GLU A 84 11.89 -8.54 11.11
N THR A 85 12.00 -9.83 10.86
CA THR A 85 12.45 -10.84 11.83
C THR A 85 13.47 -11.75 11.17
N LYS A 86 14.46 -12.17 11.97
CA LYS A 86 15.47 -13.17 11.58
C LYS A 86 14.97 -14.60 11.78
N CYS A 87 13.86 -14.79 12.50
CA CYS A 87 13.29 -16.11 12.74
C CYS A 87 12.36 -16.50 11.59
N LYS A 88 12.78 -17.51 10.80
CA LYS A 88 11.99 -18.06 9.69
C LYS A 88 10.65 -18.61 10.18
N GLY A 89 10.65 -19.43 11.23
CA GLY A 89 9.42 -19.98 11.81
C GLY A 89 8.44 -18.91 12.30
N CYS A 90 8.92 -17.83 12.93
CA CYS A 90 8.07 -16.70 13.31
C CYS A 90 7.42 -16.00 12.09
N ALA A 91 8.17 -15.87 10.99
CA ALA A 91 7.70 -15.19 9.79
C ALA A 91 6.67 -16.04 9.02
N GLU A 92 6.91 -17.35 8.93
CA GLU A 92 5.99 -18.32 8.33
C GLU A 92 4.71 -18.45 9.16
N ALA A 93 4.84 -18.55 10.49
CA ALA A 93 3.70 -18.54 11.40
C ALA A 93 2.86 -17.27 11.26
N ALA A 94 3.50 -16.10 11.06
CA ALA A 94 2.79 -14.86 10.82
C ALA A 94 1.99 -14.87 9.50
N ALA A 95 2.47 -15.57 8.46
CA ALA A 95 1.75 -15.75 7.20
C ALA A 95 0.55 -16.70 7.34
N THR A 96 0.71 -17.78 8.12
CA THR A 96 -0.32 -18.83 8.30
C THR A 96 -1.26 -18.60 9.48
N GLY A 97 -1.03 -17.55 10.28
CA GLY A 97 -1.78 -17.29 11.52
C GLY A 97 -1.38 -18.18 12.70
N GLY A 98 -0.26 -18.90 12.57
CA GLY A 98 0.32 -19.69 13.65
C GLY A 98 1.03 -18.84 14.71
N THR A 99 1.42 -19.49 15.79
CA THR A 99 2.30 -18.91 16.81
C THR A 99 3.76 -19.14 16.43
N CYS A 100 4.63 -18.21 16.79
CA CYS A 100 6.06 -18.44 16.60
C CYS A 100 6.52 -19.55 17.57
N PRO A 101 7.21 -20.60 17.09
CA PRO A 101 7.82 -21.57 17.99
C PRO A 101 8.89 -20.87 18.81
N THR A 102 8.66 -20.79 20.13
CA THR A 102 9.64 -20.34 21.14
C THR A 102 10.77 -21.34 21.30
#